data_AF-A0A962DI85-F1
#
_entry.id   AF-A0A962DI85-F1
#
_cell.length_a   1.000
_cell.length_b   1.000
_cell.length_c   1.000
_cell.angle_alpha   90.00
_cell.angle_beta   90.00
_cell.angle_gamma   90.00
#
_symmetry.space_group_name_H-M   'P 1'
#
loop_
_entity.id
_entity.type
_entity.pdbx_description
1 polymer ?
#
loop_
_entity_poly.entity_id
_entity_poly.type
_entity_poly.pdbx_seq_one_letter_code
_entity_poly.pdbx_strand_id
1 'polypeptide(L)'
;MYKEIIDFWFEEIEPKQWWQKSEEFDSLIENRFGTIHKQAISGELFQWRETSVGSLAEIIILDQFSRNMFRDKPESFAYDAMA
;
A
#
# COMPACT_ATOMS: atom_id res chain seq x y z
N MET A 1 -12.03 2.97 0.96
CA MET A 1 -12.43 3.19 -0.47
C MET A 1 -11.13 3.42 -1.23
N TYR A 2 -10.85 2.75 -2.36
CA TYR A 2 -9.53 2.79 -3.01
C TYR A 2 -8.99 4.20 -3.29
N LYS A 3 -9.90 5.18 -3.45
CA LYS A 3 -9.57 6.59 -3.62
C LYS A 3 -8.69 7.15 -2.50
N GLU A 4 -8.86 6.72 -1.25
CA GLU A 4 -8.03 7.19 -0.14
C GLU A 4 -6.55 6.80 -0.32
N ILE A 5 -6.26 5.64 -0.91
CA ILE A 5 -4.88 5.22 -1.18
C ILE A 5 -4.28 6.07 -2.30
N ILE A 6 -5.07 6.35 -3.35
CA ILE A 6 -4.63 7.18 -4.47
C ILE A 6 -4.38 8.61 -4.01
N ASP A 7 -5.34 9.22 -3.31
CA ASP A 7 -5.22 10.58 -2.79
C ASP A 7 -4.03 10.66 -1.82
N PHE A 8 -3.86 9.69 -0.91
CA PHE A 8 -2.71 9.65 -0.03
C PHE A 8 -1.38 9.58 -0.80
N TRP A 9 -1.28 8.68 -1.79
CA TRP A 9 -0.02 8.39 -2.48
C TRP A 9 0.41 9.49 -3.45
N PHE A 10 -0.54 10.18 -4.08
CA PHE A 10 -0.27 11.16 -5.12
C PHE A 10 -0.50 12.62 -4.69
N GLU A 11 -1.34 12.88 -3.69
CA GLU A 11 -1.70 14.24 -3.27
C GLU A 11 -1.20 14.60 -1.86
N GLU A 12 -1.25 13.66 -0.90
CA GLU A 12 -0.88 13.96 0.50
C GLU A 12 0.61 13.84 0.79
N ILE A 13 1.35 13.05 0.00
CA ILE A 13 2.78 12.80 0.19
C ILE A 13 3.59 13.29 -1.01
N GLU A 14 4.83 13.69 -0.76
CA GLU A 14 5.76 14.01 -1.83
C GLU A 14 6.38 12.73 -2.42
N PRO A 15 6.69 12.68 -3.72
CA PRO A 15 7.35 11.52 -4.35
C PRO A 15 8.70 11.14 -3.71
N LYS A 16 9.34 12.07 -3.00
CA LYS A 16 10.57 11.80 -2.23
C LYS A 16 10.32 10.83 -1.07
N GLN A 17 9.12 10.86 -0.48
CA GLN A 17 8.74 10.00 0.65
C GLN A 17 8.56 8.54 0.23
N TRP A 18 8.35 8.25 -1.05
CA TRP A 18 8.27 6.88 -1.58
C TRP A 18 9.57 6.09 -1.34
N TRP A 19 10.72 6.78 -1.38
CA TRP A 19 12.05 6.17 -1.29
C TRP A 19 12.77 6.47 0.02
N GLN A 20 12.28 7.46 0.78
CA GLN A 20 12.89 7.85 2.04
C GLN A 20 12.56 6.82 3.13
N LYS A 21 13.61 6.31 3.78
CA LYS A 21 13.45 5.54 5.02
C LYS A 21 13.12 6.50 6.16
N SER A 22 11.93 6.37 6.74
CA SER A 22 11.47 7.11 7.91
C SER A 22 10.56 6.20 8.72
N GLU A 23 10.94 5.93 9.98
CA GLU A 23 10.15 5.09 10.88
C GLU A 23 8.79 5.74 11.20
N GLU A 24 8.75 7.07 11.23
CA GLU A 24 7.52 7.84 11.42
C GLU A 24 6.56 7.64 10.26
N PHE A 25 7.08 7.67 9.03
CA PHE A 25 6.29 7.46 7.82
C PHE A 25 5.83 6.01 7.68
N ASP A 26 6.70 5.05 7.97
CA ASP A 26 6.36 3.63 7.99
C ASP A 26 5.25 3.34 9.01
N SER A 27 5.35 3.92 10.21
CA SER A 27 4.32 3.83 11.25
C SER A 27 3.01 4.51 10.83
N LEU A 28 3.07 5.63 10.12
CA LEU A 28 1.87 6.30 9.59
C LEU A 28 1.14 5.40 8.59
N ILE A 29 1.88 4.77 7.66
CA ILE A 29 1.32 3.85 6.67
C ILE A 29 0.71 2.64 7.37
N GLU A 30 1.41 2.01 8.33
CA GLU A 30 0.89 0.87 9.10
C GLU A 30 -0.40 1.22 9.83
N ASN A 31 -0.44 2.37 10.51
CA ASN A 31 -1.60 2.80 11.28
C ASN A 31 -2.82 3.14 10.41
N ARG A 32 -2.63 3.83 9.28
CA ARG A 32 -3.75 4.21 8.40
C ARG A 32 -4.23 3.04 7.54
N PHE A 33 -3.30 2.26 6.98
CA PHE A 33 -3.62 1.32 5.91
C PHE A 33 -3.44 -0.15 6.27
N GLY A 34 -2.94 -0.47 7.46
CA GLY A 34 -2.70 -1.86 7.88
C GLY A 34 -3.94 -2.74 7.87
N THR A 35 -5.13 -2.18 8.14
CA THR A 35 -6.39 -2.92 8.03
C THR A 35 -6.71 -3.23 6.57
N ILE A 36 -6.60 -2.26 5.66
CA ILE A 36 -6.89 -2.44 4.23
C ILE A 36 -5.86 -3.38 3.59
N HIS A 37 -4.60 -3.32 4.02
CA HIS A 37 -3.54 -4.26 3.62
C HIS A 37 -3.93 -5.70 3.94
N LYS A 38 -4.41 -5.97 5.17
CA LYS A 38 -4.91 -7.31 5.55
C LYS A 38 -6.07 -7.79 4.67
N GLN A 39 -6.95 -6.88 4.24
CA GLN A 39 -8.04 -7.21 3.32
C GLN A 39 -7.51 -7.53 1.91
N ALA A 40 -6.52 -6.75 1.44
CA ALA A 40 -5.89 -6.95 0.14
C ALA A 40 -5.20 -8.32 0.05
N ILE A 41 -4.39 -8.69 1.05
CA ILE A 41 -3.71 -10.00 1.10
C ILE A 41 -4.70 -11.18 1.23
N SER A 42 -5.90 -10.92 1.76
CA SER A 42 -6.99 -11.90 1.87
C SER A 42 -7.83 -11.99 0.59
N GLY A 43 -7.55 -11.17 -0.43
CA GLY A 43 -8.29 -11.12 -1.69
C GLY A 43 -9.68 -10.48 -1.59
N GLU A 44 -9.99 -9.80 -0.49
CA GLU A 44 -11.32 -9.20 -0.24
C GLU A 44 -11.58 -7.95 -1.10
N LEU A 45 -10.53 -7.39 -1.71
CA LEU A 45 -10.59 -6.19 -2.54
C LEU A 45 -10.72 -6.48 -4.04
N PHE A 46 -11.04 -7.72 -4.43
CA PHE A 46 -11.10 -8.15 -5.85
C PHE A 46 -11.93 -7.22 -6.76
N GLN A 47 -12.99 -6.59 -6.22
CA GLN A 47 -13.84 -5.63 -6.93
C GLN A 47 -13.09 -4.36 -7.39
N TRP A 48 -11.95 -4.02 -6.78
CA TRP A 48 -11.14 -2.86 -7.19
C TRP A 48 -10.55 -3.06 -8.59
N ARG A 49 -10.36 -4.33 -9.00
CA ARG A 49 -9.84 -4.72 -10.30
C ARG A 49 -10.78 -4.42 -11.47
N GLU A 50 -12.03 -4.07 -11.19
CA GLU A 50 -13.00 -3.64 -12.22
C GLU A 50 -12.61 -2.31 -12.88
N THR A 51 -11.73 -1.52 -12.26
CA THR A 51 -11.24 -0.26 -12.81
C THR A 51 -9.71 -0.20 -12.78
N SER A 52 -9.12 0.55 -13.71
CA SER A 52 -7.67 0.77 -13.74
C SER A 52 -7.17 1.47 -12.48
N VAL A 53 -7.93 2.44 -11.95
CA VAL A 53 -7.58 3.19 -10.74
C VAL A 53 -7.67 2.33 -9.49
N GLY A 54 -8.71 1.48 -9.38
CA GLY A 54 -8.82 0.54 -8.28
C GLY A 54 -7.71 -0.52 -8.31
N SER A 55 -7.37 -1.03 -9.50
CA SER A 55 -6.22 -1.94 -9.67
C SER A 55 -4.91 -1.29 -9.22
N LEU A 56 -4.68 -0.03 -9.59
CA LEU A 56 -3.50 0.72 -9.17
C LEU A 56 -3.44 0.87 -7.64
N ALA A 57 -4.57 1.14 -6.99
CA ALA A 57 -4.62 1.23 -5.53
C ALA A 57 -4.31 -0.12 -4.86
N GLU A 58 -4.77 -1.23 -5.45
CA GLU A 58 -4.46 -2.58 -4.98
C GLU A 58 -2.96 -2.89 -5.10
N ILE A 59 -2.32 -2.49 -6.21
CA ILE A 59 -0.87 -2.61 -6.41
C ILE A 59 -0.12 -1.78 -5.36
N ILE A 60 -0.49 -0.51 -5.15
CA ILE A 60 0.18 0.37 -4.18
C ILE A 60 0.13 -0.24 -2.77
N ILE A 61 -1.02 -0.78 -2.36
CA ILE A 61 -1.13 -1.35 -1.02
C ILE A 61 -0.39 -2.68 -0.89
N LEU A 62 -0.40 -3.54 -1.91
CA LEU A 62 0.26 -4.85 -1.87
C LEU A 62 1.79 -4.74 -2.01
N ASP A 63 2.29 -3.80 -2.81
CA ASP A 63 3.73 -3.65 -3.09
C ASP A 63 4.33 -2.50 -2.28
N GLN A 64 3.90 -1.26 -2.53
CA GLN A 64 4.55 -0.08 -1.93
C GLN A 64 4.36 -0.04 -0.42
N PHE A 65 3.14 -0.22 0.07
CA PHE A 65 2.89 -0.17 1.52
C PHE A 65 3.51 -1.37 2.24
N SER A 66 3.57 -2.56 1.64
CA SER A 66 4.27 -3.71 2.22
C SER A 66 5.75 -3.39 2.48
N ARG A 67 6.41 -2.69 1.56
CA ARG A 67 7.82 -2.28 1.71
C ARG A 67 8.04 -1.27 2.84
N ASN A 68 7.06 -0.40 3.09
CA ASN A 68 7.07 0.52 4.23
C ASN A 68 6.76 -0.22 5.55
N MET A 69 5.68 -1.00 5.61
CA MET A 69 5.21 -1.69 6.83
C MET A 69 6.17 -2.79 7.32
N PHE A 70 6.85 -3.48 6.40
CA PHE A 70 7.72 -4.61 6.71
C PHE A 70 9.18 -4.35 6.34
N ARG A 71 9.63 -3.11 6.47
CA ARG A 71 10.99 -2.72 6.11
C ARG A 71 12.05 -3.62 6.75
N ASP A 72 13.04 -4.00 5.95
CA ASP A 72 14.13 -4.91 6.31
C ASP A 72 13.67 -6.33 6.72
N LYS A 73 12.41 -6.68 6.47
CA LYS A 73 11.86 -8.02 6.72
C LYS A 73 11.45 -8.70 5.41
N PRO A 74 11.53 -10.04 5.31
CA PRO A 74 11.11 -10.79 4.12
C PRO A 74 9.66 -10.50 3.68
N GLU A 75 8.79 -10.17 4.62
CA GLU A 75 7.37 -9.85 4.40
C GLU A 75 7.16 -8.64 3.49
N SER A 76 8.18 -7.79 3.31
CA SER A 76 8.14 -6.66 2.37
C SER A 76 7.94 -7.05 0.90
N PHE A 77 8.21 -8.31 0.55
CA PHE A 77 8.04 -8.86 -0.80
C PHE A 77 7.04 -10.01 -0.86
N ALA A 78 6.40 -10.36 0.27
CA ALA A 78 5.58 -11.57 0.36
C ALA A 78 4.35 -11.55 -0.55
N TYR A 79 3.93 -10.36 -0.97
CA TYR A 79 2.69 -10.15 -1.72
C TYR A 79 2.93 -9.62 -3.14
N ASP A 80 4.19 -9.53 -3.59
CA ASP A 80 4.56 -9.03 -4.93
C ASP A 80 3.93 -9.85 -6.05
N ALA A 81 3.68 -11.15 -5.85
CA ALA A 81 3.03 -12.00 -6.85
C ALA A 81 1.52 -11.75 -7.00
N MET A 82 0.90 -11.02 -6.07
CA MET A 82 -0.52 -10.64 -6.11
C MET A 82 -0.74 -9.25 -6.70
N ALA A 83 0.31 -8.42 -6.73
CA ALA A 83 0.35 -7.08 -7.32
C ALA A 83 0.62 -7.17 -8.83
#